data_AF-A0A7C3W5E0-F1
#
_entry.id   AF-A0A7C3W5E0-F1
#
_cell.length_a   1.000
_cell.length_b   1.000
_cell.length_c   1.000
_cell.angle_alpha   90.00
_cell.angle_beta   90.00
_cell.angle_gamma   90.00
#
_symmetry.space_group_name_H-M   'P 1'
#
loop_
_entity.id
_entity.type
_entity.pdbx_description
1 polymer ?
#
loop_
_entity_poly.entity_id
_entity_poly.type
_entity_poly.pdbx_seq_one_letter_code
_entity_poly.pdbx_strand_id
1 'polypeptide(L)'
;MKTLALIHPLFQCLSFLVGAYNFWMGLSRKGFTYRRHRGIGTIYYAMSLLGLVGGWLLARWLREGGVELHLGNHLEVAFLMVPLFLVAASLGLILRRRPRLRSALLPLHRYLNLATLLFFLLQAYTGFSALFRLHSYRY
;
A
#
# COMPACT_ATOMS: atom_id res chain seq x y z
N MET A 1 17.83 2.83 -17.67
CA MET A 1 16.39 2.57 -17.50
C MET A 1 16.07 1.59 -16.37
N LYS A 2 16.74 0.42 -16.28
CA LYS A 2 16.46 -0.61 -15.26
C LYS A 2 16.59 -0.11 -13.80
N THR A 3 17.54 0.78 -13.49
CA THR A 3 17.71 1.34 -12.14
C THR A 3 16.52 2.18 -11.68
N LEU A 4 15.87 2.91 -12.60
CA LEU A 4 14.67 3.70 -12.28
C LEU A 4 13.47 2.81 -11.93
N ALA A 5 13.43 1.59 -12.47
CA ALA A 5 12.40 0.61 -12.13
C ALA A 5 12.50 0.11 -10.68
N LEU A 6 13.63 0.34 -9.98
CA LEU A 6 13.81 -0.01 -8.57
C LEU A 6 13.31 1.07 -7.60
N ILE A 7 13.09 2.31 -8.06
CA ILE A 7 12.61 3.40 -7.20
C ILE A 7 11.22 3.08 -6.64
N HIS A 8 10.32 2.61 -7.50
CA HIS A 8 8.96 2.24 -7.11
C HIS A 8 8.91 1.14 -6.02
N PRO A 9 9.53 -0.05 -6.19
CA PRO A 9 9.50 -1.08 -5.17
C PRO A 9 10.18 -0.66 -3.87
N LEU A 10 11.28 0.11 -3.91
CA LEU A 10 11.89 0.65 -2.69
C LEU A 10 10.95 1.57 -1.93
N PHE A 11 10.27 2.48 -2.64
CA PHE A 11 9.29 3.38 -2.04
C PHE A 11 8.09 2.61 -1.47
N GLN A 12 7.62 1.56 -2.15
CA GLN A 12 6.56 0.68 -1.65
C GLN A 12 7.00 -0.09 -0.39
N CYS A 13 8.23 -0.60 -0.34
CA CYS A 13 8.77 -1.22 0.88
C CYS A 13 8.76 -0.25 2.07
N LEU A 14 9.16 1.01 1.86
CA LEU A 14 9.08 2.03 2.91
C LEU A 14 7.63 2.30 3.33
N SER A 15 6.70 2.41 2.37
CA SER A 15 5.26 2.56 2.66
C SER A 15 4.74 1.40 3.52
N PHE A 16 5.10 0.16 3.16
CA PHE A 16 4.75 -1.03 3.92
C PHE A 16 5.26 -0.98 5.36
N LEU A 17 6.54 -0.63 5.56
CA LEU A 17 7.12 -0.55 6.90
C LEU A 17 6.40 0.48 7.77
N VAL A 18 6.03 1.64 7.20
CA VAL A 18 5.22 2.66 7.89
C VAL A 18 3.84 2.11 8.25
N GLY A 19 3.17 1.41 7.32
CA GLY A 19 1.87 0.78 7.54
C GLY A 19 1.91 -0.32 8.60
N ALA A 20 2.90 -1.22 8.52
CA ALA A 20 3.11 -2.31 9.47
C ALA A 20 3.41 -1.77 10.88
N TYR A 21 4.25 -0.75 10.98
CA TYR A 21 4.51 -0.05 12.24
C TYR A 21 3.23 0.57 12.81
N ASN A 22 2.43 1.22 11.99
CA ASN A 22 1.17 1.83 12.42
C ASN A 22 0.16 0.79 12.93
N PHE A 23 0.05 -0.33 12.23
CA PHE A 23 -0.79 -1.46 12.63
C PHE A 23 -0.32 -2.08 13.94
N TRP A 24 0.98 -2.37 14.05
CA TRP A 24 1.59 -2.90 15.27
C TRP A 24 1.38 -1.98 16.47
N MET A 25 1.51 -0.66 16.30
CA MET A 25 1.22 0.33 17.34
C MET A 25 -0.24 0.28 17.79
N GLY A 26 -1.17 0.12 16.84
CA GLY A 26 -2.60 -0.03 17.12
C GLY A 26 -2.92 -1.29 17.92
N LEU A 27 -2.26 -2.40 17.61
CA LEU A 27 -2.44 -3.71 18.24
C LEU A 27 -1.76 -3.80 19.62
N SER A 28 -0.44 -3.56 19.66
CA SER A 28 0.38 -3.71 20.86
C SER A 28 0.14 -2.63 21.91
N ARG A 29 -0.46 -1.50 21.50
CA ARG A 29 -0.62 -0.28 22.30
C ARG A 29 0.69 0.39 22.73
N LYS A 30 1.86 -0.18 22.39
CA LYS A 30 3.18 0.39 22.74
C LYS A 30 3.42 1.69 21.98
N GLY A 31 3.64 2.78 22.73
CA GLY A 31 3.83 4.12 22.15
C GLY A 31 2.59 4.68 21.43
N PHE A 32 1.42 4.08 21.64
CA PHE A 32 0.17 4.51 21.02
C PHE A 32 -0.32 5.81 21.64
N THR A 33 -0.41 6.85 20.82
CA THR A 33 -1.32 7.97 21.04
C THR A 33 -2.20 8.11 19.82
N TYR A 34 -3.46 8.53 20.01
CA TYR A 34 -4.37 8.67 18.88
C TYR A 34 -3.83 9.62 17.80
N ARG A 35 -3.18 10.72 18.22
CA ARG A 35 -2.54 11.69 17.32
C ARG A 35 -1.43 11.03 16.50
N ARG A 36 -0.56 10.23 17.13
CA ARG A 36 0.55 9.54 16.47
C ARG A 36 0.06 8.47 15.50
N HIS A 37 -0.82 7.57 15.95
CA HIS A 37 -1.38 6.52 15.11
C HIS A 37 -2.11 7.09 13.89
N ARG A 38 -2.88 8.16 14.07
CA ARG A 38 -3.52 8.86 12.95
C ARG A 38 -2.49 9.48 12.01
N GLY A 39 -1.50 10.19 12.55
CA GLY A 39 -0.48 10.86 11.75
C GLY A 39 0.31 9.88 10.87
N ILE A 40 0.77 8.79 11.46
CA ILE A 40 1.50 7.73 10.74
C ILE A 40 0.57 7.03 9.74
N GLY A 41 -0.67 6.74 10.12
CA GLY A 41 -1.66 6.19 9.20
C GLY A 41 -1.89 7.09 7.98
N THR A 42 -1.99 8.41 8.17
CA THR A 42 -2.09 9.37 7.06
C THR A 42 -0.85 9.35 6.17
N ILE A 43 0.36 9.31 6.74
CA ILE A 43 1.60 9.17 5.96
C ILE A 43 1.59 7.86 5.15
N TYR A 44 1.21 6.76 5.78
CA TYR A 44 1.08 5.46 5.11
C TYR A 44 0.15 5.53 3.90
N TYR A 45 -1.09 5.99 4.07
CA TYR A 45 -2.05 6.10 2.95
C TYR A 45 -1.56 7.04 1.85
N ALA A 46 -0.97 8.19 2.22
CA ALA A 46 -0.42 9.13 1.25
C ALA A 46 0.72 8.48 0.43
N MET A 47 1.64 7.79 1.11
CA MET A 47 2.71 7.03 0.44
C MET A 47 2.13 5.94 -0.45
N SER A 48 1.16 5.15 0.00
CA SER A 48 0.58 4.09 -0.82
C SER A 48 -0.10 4.63 -2.09
N LEU A 49 -0.81 5.76 -2.00
CA LEU A 49 -1.42 6.43 -3.16
C LEU A 49 -0.38 7.02 -4.11
N LEU A 50 0.65 7.69 -3.59
CA LEU A 50 1.77 8.17 -4.40
C LEU A 50 2.50 7.02 -5.09
N GLY A 51 2.63 5.89 -4.39
CA GLY A 51 3.21 4.66 -4.91
C GLY A 51 2.39 4.12 -6.07
N LEU A 52 1.06 4.07 -5.94
CA LEU A 52 0.16 3.65 -7.02
C LEU A 52 0.29 4.53 -8.26
N VAL A 53 0.26 5.86 -8.09
CA VAL A 53 0.44 6.82 -9.20
C VAL A 53 1.84 6.67 -9.81
N GLY A 54 2.88 6.59 -8.99
CA GLY A 54 4.25 6.41 -9.45
C GLY A 54 4.47 5.10 -10.19
N GLY A 55 3.83 4.01 -9.76
CA GLY A 55 3.86 2.71 -10.44
C GLY A 55 3.20 2.76 -11.81
N TRP A 56 2.05 3.43 -11.90
CA TRP A 56 1.37 3.64 -13.18
C TRP A 56 2.20 4.48 -14.15
N LEU A 57 2.78 5.60 -13.68
CA LEU A 57 3.66 6.45 -14.49
C LEU A 57 4.91 5.68 -14.96
N LEU A 58 5.53 4.90 -14.07
CA LEU A 58 6.69 4.06 -14.42
C LEU A 58 6.32 3.01 -15.47
N ALA A 59 5.19 2.33 -15.32
CA ALA A 59 4.70 1.34 -16.29
C ALA A 59 4.44 1.97 -17.66
N ARG A 60 3.83 3.15 -17.69
CA ARG A 60 3.60 3.93 -18.92
C ARG A 60 4.92 4.31 -19.58
N TRP A 61 5.86 4.88 -18.81
CA TRP A 61 7.17 5.29 -19.33
C TRP A 61 7.98 4.11 -19.89
N LEU A 62 7.97 2.96 -19.22
CA LEU A 62 8.64 1.75 -19.71
C LEU A 62 8.01 1.26 -21.02
N ARG A 63 6.67 1.28 -21.12
CA ARG A 63 5.96 0.90 -22.35
C ARG A 63 6.27 1.86 -23.51
N GLU A 64 6.26 3.16 -23.27
CA GLU A 64 6.64 4.18 -24.26
C GLU A 64 8.10 4.01 -24.73
N GLY A 65 8.98 3.50 -23.86
CA GLY A 65 10.35 3.11 -24.19
C GLY A 65 10.52 1.73 -24.81
N GLY A 66 9.45 1.05 -25.24
CA GLY A 66 9.49 -0.26 -25.89
C GLY A 66 9.70 -1.45 -24.95
N VAL A 67 9.58 -1.26 -23.64
CA VAL A 67 9.70 -2.34 -22.64
C VAL A 67 8.31 -2.86 -22.29
N GLU A 68 8.01 -4.09 -22.73
CA GLU A 68 6.77 -4.77 -22.34
C GLU A 68 6.87 -5.33 -20.91
N LEU A 69 6.05 -4.79 -20.02
CA LEU A 69 5.88 -5.31 -18.66
C LEU A 69 4.59 -6.12 -18.57
N HIS A 70 4.75 -7.40 -18.23
CA HIS A 70 3.63 -8.28 -17.86
C HIS A 70 3.15 -7.98 -16.44
N LEU A 71 2.29 -6.96 -16.29
CA LEU A 71 1.80 -6.48 -14.99
C LEU A 71 0.50 -7.14 -14.51
N GLY A 72 -0.15 -8.00 -15.30
CA GLY A 72 -1.53 -8.50 -15.09
C GLY A 72 -1.97 -8.59 -13.62
N ASN A 73 -1.54 -9.63 -12.92
CA ASN A 73 -1.91 -9.86 -11.52
C ASN A 73 -1.46 -8.72 -10.57
N HIS A 74 -0.32 -8.07 -10.84
CA HIS A 74 0.17 -6.96 -10.02
C HIS A 74 -0.74 -5.72 -10.12
N LEU A 75 -1.28 -5.46 -11.31
CA LEU A 75 -2.18 -4.35 -11.54
C LEU A 75 -3.58 -4.63 -10.95
N GLU A 76 -4.08 -5.86 -11.09
CA GLU A 76 -5.35 -6.30 -10.50
C GLU A 76 -5.32 -6.15 -8.97
N VAL A 77 -4.26 -6.63 -8.32
CA VAL A 77 -4.10 -6.51 -6.87
C VAL A 77 -4.01 -5.03 -6.46
N ALA A 78 -3.26 -4.19 -7.19
CA ALA A 78 -3.23 -2.74 -6.93
C ALA A 78 -4.63 -2.11 -6.99
N PHE A 79 -5.42 -2.44 -8.01
CA PHE A 79 -6.78 -1.91 -8.16
C PHE A 79 -7.71 -2.37 -7.04
N LEU A 80 -7.62 -3.63 -6.59
CA LEU A 80 -8.39 -4.13 -5.46
C LEU A 80 -8.00 -3.47 -4.14
N MET A 81 -6.74 -3.05 -3.99
CA MET A 81 -6.28 -2.33 -2.80
C MET A 81 -6.83 -0.90 -2.69
N VAL A 82 -7.14 -0.23 -3.81
CA VAL A 82 -7.67 1.15 -3.81
C VAL A 82 -8.95 1.29 -2.99
N PRO A 83 -10.06 0.55 -3.27
CA PRO A 83 -11.28 0.68 -2.47
C PRO A 83 -11.04 0.27 -1.02
N LEU A 84 -10.17 -0.72 -0.77
CA LEU A 84 -9.82 -1.15 0.57
C LEU A 84 -9.15 -0.02 1.38
N PHE A 85 -8.20 0.70 0.78
CA PHE A 85 -7.58 1.88 1.38
C PHE A 85 -8.58 3.00 1.64
N LEU A 86 -9.45 3.29 0.67
CA LEU A 86 -10.45 4.35 0.81
C LEU A 86 -11.43 4.05 1.95
N VAL A 87 -11.88 2.81 2.07
CA VAL A 87 -12.79 2.38 3.16
C VAL A 87 -12.06 2.42 4.50
N ALA A 88 -10.84 1.86 4.58
CA ALA A 88 -10.07 1.84 5.82
C ALA A 88 -9.73 3.26 6.33
N ALA A 89 -9.30 4.16 5.43
CA ALA A 89 -9.01 5.56 5.74
C ALA A 89 -10.28 6.32 6.15
N SER A 90 -11.38 6.16 5.41
CA SER A 90 -12.68 6.74 5.73
C SER A 90 -13.17 6.31 7.11
N LEU A 91 -13.04 5.02 7.43
CA LEU A 91 -13.45 4.49 8.73
C LEU A 91 -12.62 5.08 9.87
N GLY A 92 -11.31 5.25 9.68
CA GLY A 92 -10.45 5.96 10.64
C GLY A 92 -10.90 7.40 10.89
N LEU A 93 -11.34 8.11 9.85
CA LEU A 93 -11.91 9.47 9.98
C LEU A 93 -13.28 9.46 10.69
N ILE A 94 -14.13 8.48 10.42
CA ILE A 94 -15.43 8.33 11.10
C ILE A 94 -15.22 8.07 12.59
N LEU A 95 -14.34 7.13 12.96
CA LEU A 95 -13.99 6.82 14.35
C LEU A 95 -13.44 8.04 15.11
N ARG A 96 -12.82 8.99 14.40
CA ARG A 96 -12.43 10.30 14.93
C ARG A 96 -13.64 11.15 15.28
N ARG A 97 -14.53 11.35 14.30
CA ARG A 97 -15.65 12.30 14.36
C ARG A 97 -16.82 11.79 15.19
N ARG A 98 -17.01 10.47 15.28
CA ARG A 98 -18.15 9.82 15.93
C ARG A 98 -17.69 8.81 16.99
N PRO A 99 -17.26 9.27 18.19
CA PRO A 99 -16.79 8.39 19.27
C PRO A 99 -17.81 7.32 19.69
N ARG A 100 -19.11 7.64 19.60
CA ARG A 100 -20.22 6.72 19.92
C ARG A 100 -20.24 5.45 19.05
N LEU A 101 -19.68 5.50 17.83
CA LEU A 101 -19.64 4.36 16.91
C LEU A 101 -18.37 3.50 17.08
N ARG A 102 -17.47 3.85 18.00
CA ARG A 102 -16.16 3.19 18.10
C ARG A 102 -16.25 1.72 18.44
N SER A 103 -17.13 1.31 19.36
CA SER A 103 -17.27 -0.10 19.73
C SER A 103 -17.65 -0.98 18.54
N ALA A 104 -18.57 -0.51 17.70
CA ALA A 104 -19.04 -1.24 16.52
C ALA A 104 -18.05 -1.21 15.35
N LEU A 105 -17.41 -0.06 15.10
CA LEU A 105 -16.61 0.15 13.89
C LEU A 105 -15.11 -0.16 14.07
N LEU A 106 -14.61 -0.21 15.30
CA LEU A 106 -13.19 -0.48 15.57
C LEU A 106 -12.75 -1.88 15.11
N PRO A 107 -13.51 -2.97 15.34
CA PRO A 107 -13.14 -4.30 14.83
C PRO A 107 -13.02 -4.31 13.30
N LEU A 108 -14.00 -3.73 12.59
CA LEU A 108 -13.96 -3.62 11.14
C LEU A 108 -12.72 -2.84 10.67
N HIS A 109 -12.40 -1.71 11.31
CA HIS A 109 -11.20 -0.95 10.97
C HIS A 109 -9.90 -1.76 11.18
N ARG A 110 -9.83 -2.57 12.24
CA ARG A 110 -8.68 -3.46 12.46
C ARG A 110 -8.56 -4.52 11.37
N TYR A 111 -9.65 -5.17 11.00
CA TYR A 111 -9.64 -6.19 9.94
C TYR A 111 -9.30 -5.59 8.57
N LEU A 112 -9.82 -4.40 8.25
CA LEU A 112 -9.47 -3.71 7.01
C LEU A 112 -7.98 -3.35 6.97
N ASN A 113 -7.41 -2.83 8.06
CA ASN A 113 -5.97 -2.54 8.12
C ASN A 113 -5.11 -3.83 8.02
N LEU A 114 -5.56 -4.93 8.61
CA LEU A 114 -4.89 -6.23 8.46
C LEU A 114 -4.95 -6.71 7.00
N ALA A 115 -6.15 -6.66 6.39
CA ALA A 115 -6.33 -7.01 5.00
C ALA A 115 -5.45 -6.16 4.08
N THR A 116 -5.33 -4.85 4.32
CA THR A 116 -4.43 -4.00 3.52
C THR A 116 -2.97 -4.43 3.61
N LEU A 117 -2.50 -4.88 4.79
CA LEU A 117 -1.13 -5.37 4.94
C LEU A 117 -0.93 -6.71 4.22
N LEU A 118 -1.90 -7.63 4.30
CA LEU A 118 -1.85 -8.91 3.59
C LEU A 118 -1.85 -8.71 2.07
N PHE A 119 -2.71 -7.82 1.57
CA PHE A 119 -2.71 -7.44 0.16
C PHE A 119 -1.40 -6.76 -0.26
N PHE A 120 -0.76 -6.01 0.64
CA PHE A 120 0.55 -5.45 0.35
C PHE A 120 1.62 -6.54 0.17
N LEU A 121 1.60 -7.60 0.96
CA LEU A 121 2.50 -8.75 0.78
C LEU A 121 2.24 -9.44 -0.56
N LEU A 122 0.97 -9.60 -0.96
CA LEU A 122 0.60 -10.12 -2.27
C LEU A 122 1.06 -9.19 -3.40
N GLN A 123 0.95 -7.87 -3.22
CA GLN A 123 1.43 -6.85 -4.16
C GLN A 123 2.96 -6.92 -4.31
N ALA A 124 3.69 -7.12 -3.21
CA ALA A 124 5.13 -7.31 -3.23
C ALA A 124 5.53 -8.59 -3.96
N TYR A 125 4.84 -9.70 -3.71
CA TYR A 125 5.07 -10.98 -4.40
C TYR A 125 4.86 -10.86 -5.92
N THR A 126 3.71 -10.32 -6.34
CA THR A 126 3.41 -10.12 -7.76
C THR A 126 4.35 -9.11 -8.42
N GLY A 127 4.77 -8.08 -7.70
CA GLY A 127 5.74 -7.09 -8.17
C GLY A 127 7.14 -7.67 -8.36
N PHE A 128 7.58 -8.53 -7.44
CA PHE A 128 8.85 -9.25 -7.57
C PHE A 128 8.85 -10.18 -8.79
N SER A 129 7.75 -10.90 -9.04
CA SER A 129 7.57 -11.71 -10.25
C SER A 129 7.67 -10.86 -11.53
N ALA A 130 7.05 -9.68 -11.56
CA ALA A 130 7.14 -8.76 -12.70
C ALA A 130 8.58 -8.26 -12.94
N LEU A 131 9.29 -7.89 -11.86
CA LEU A 131 10.71 -7.47 -11.94
C LEU A 131 11.63 -8.61 -12.39
N PHE A 132 11.42 -9.83 -11.90
CA PHE A 132 12.21 -10.99 -12.29
C PHE A 132 12.07 -11.31 -13.78
N ARG A 133 10.83 -11.25 -14.31
CA ARG A 133 10.57 -11.40 -15.75
C ARG A 133 11.30 -10.32 -16.55
N LEU A 134 11.24 -9.07 -16.13
CA LEU A 134 11.96 -7.95 -16.77
C LEU A 134 13.48 -8.19 -16.87
N HIS A 135 14.07 -8.90 -15.90
CA HIS A 135 15.51 -9.22 -15.92
C HIS A 135 15.85 -10.50 -16.69
N SER A 136 14.90 -11.43 -16.79
CA SER A 136 15.07 -12.73 -17.45
C SER A 136 14.93 -12.65 -18.96
N TYR A 137 14.11 -11.72 -19.48
CA TYR A 137 14.09 -11.39 -20.90
C TYR A 137 15.33 -10.53 -21.23
N ARG A 138 16.48 -11.19 -21.38
CA ARG A 138 17.62 -10.64 -22.11
C ARG A 138 17.35 -10.86 -23.59
N TYR A 139 17.00 -9.80 -24.31
CA TYR A 139 17.42 -9.65 -25.70
C TYR A 139 18.91 -9.30 -25.69
#